data_AF-A0A9D6M4R2-F1
#
_entry.id   AF-A0A9D6M4R2-F1
#
_cell.length_a   1.000
_cell.length_b   1.000
_cell.length_c   1.000
_cell.angle_alpha   90.00
_cell.angle_beta   90.00
_cell.angle_gamma   90.00
#
_symmetry.space_group_name_H-M   'P 1'
#
loop_
_entity.id
_entity.type
_entity.pdbx_description
1 polymer ?
#
loop_
_entity_poly.entity_id
_entity_poly.type
_entity_poly.pdbx_seq_one_letter_code
_entity_poly.pdbx_strand_id
1 'polypeptide(L)' 'MKHEIIKLLQPYFEKRDDIIMAFLFGSWASDKGGMESDVDVAVYFKPKTGRLEWEDADARYDGEAVLWREIEGLLGRE' A
#
# COMPACT_ATOMS: atom_id res chain seq x y z
N MET A 1 2.29 -14.20 -10.29
CA MET A 1 2.50 -13.52 -9.00
C MET A 1 2.45 -12.00 -9.05
N LYS A 2 3.46 -11.24 -9.52
CA LYS A 2 3.41 -9.75 -9.53
C LYS A 2 2.10 -9.19 -10.10
N HIS A 3 1.70 -9.67 -11.28
CA HIS A 3 0.47 -9.26 -11.94
C HIS A 3 -0.80 -9.67 -11.19
N GLU A 4 -0.76 -10.77 -10.43
CA GLU A 4 -1.90 -11.22 -9.60
C GLU A 4 -2.04 -10.33 -8.36
N ILE A 5 -0.92 -10.00 -7.70
CA ILE A 5 -0.90 -9.05 -6.56
C ILE A 5 -1.49 -7.71 -6.99
N ILE A 6 -1.04 -7.17 -8.12
CA ILE A 6 -1.57 -5.90 -8.65
C ILE A 6 -3.07 -6.02 -8.95
N LYS A 7 -3.51 -7.07 -9.63
CA LYS A 7 -4.94 -7.28 -9.94
C LYS A 7 -5.82 -7.38 -8.69
N LEU A 8 -5.28 -7.93 -7.60
CA LEU A 8 -6.00 -8.09 -6.34
C LEU A 8 -6.09 -6.78 -5.55
N LEU A 9 -4.98 -6.05 -5.47
CA LEU A 9 -4.89 -4.81 -4.68
C LEU A 9 -5.45 -3.58 -5.41
N GLN A 10 -5.41 -3.56 -6.74
CA GLN A 10 -5.87 -2.41 -7.53
C GLN A 10 -7.32 -2.00 -7.21
N PRO A 11 -8.33 -2.90 -7.18
CA PRO A 11 -9.71 -2.51 -6.87
C PRO A 11 -9.91 -2.02 -5.42
N TYR A 12 -9.01 -2.39 -4.50
CA TYR A 12 -9.03 -1.90 -3.13
C TYR A 12 -8.55 -0.45 -3.08
N PHE A 13 -7.39 -0.15 -3.68
CA PHE A 13 -6.84 1.21 -3.72
C PHE A 13 -7.68 2.17 -4.55
N GLU A 14 -8.32 1.72 -5.63
CA GLU A 14 -9.23 2.55 -6.45
C GLU A 14 -10.47 3.04 -5.69
N LYS A 15 -10.85 2.38 -4.58
CA LYS A 15 -11.99 2.77 -3.73
C LYS A 15 -11.61 3.71 -2.58
N ARG A 16 -10.33 4.02 -2.41
CA ARG A 16 -9.80 4.81 -1.30
C ARG A 16 -9.55 6.25 -1.74
N ASP A 17 -10.46 7.15 -1.39
CA ASP A 17 -10.36 8.58 -1.73
C ASP A 17 -9.23 9.33 -0.99
N ASP A 18 -8.70 8.71 0.07
CA ASP A 18 -7.60 9.20 0.90
C ASP A 18 -6.22 8.79 0.38
N ILE A 19 -6.14 8.04 -0.73
CA ILE A 19 -4.89 7.58 -1.34
C ILE A 19 -4.76 8.15 -2.75
N ILE A 20 -3.61 8.77 -3.05
CA ILE A 20 -3.30 9.30 -4.39
C ILE A 20 -2.65 8.23 -5.25
N MET A 21 -1.78 7.42 -4.65
CA MET A 21 -0.99 6.43 -5.38
C MET A 21 -0.54 5.32 -4.46
N ALA A 22 -0.48 4.09 -4.99
CA ALA A 22 0.16 2.96 -4.34
C ALA A 22 1.02 2.21 -5.36
N PHE A 23 2.17 1.69 -4.93
CA PHE A 23 3.06 0.92 -5.79
C PHE A 23 3.64 -0.29 -5.05
N LEU A 24 3.63 -1.42 -5.75
CA LEU A 24 4.31 -2.65 -5.33
C LEU A 24 5.81 -2.47 -5.54
N PHE A 25 6.60 -2.68 -4.50
CA PHE A 25 8.06 -2.64 -4.56
C PHE A 25 8.66 -3.93 -3.96
N GLY A 26 9.97 -3.91 -3.70
CA GLY A 26 10.66 -5.03 -3.07
C GLY A 26 10.78 -6.28 -3.96
N SER A 27 10.77 -7.44 -3.30
CA SER A 27 11.13 -8.73 -3.92
C SER A 27 10.14 -9.15 -5.02
N TRP A 28 8.84 -9.00 -4.79
CA TRP A 28 7.78 -9.31 -5.76
C TRP A 28 7.75 -8.36 -6.95
N ALA A 29 8.16 -7.10 -6.78
CA ALA A 29 8.28 -6.18 -7.91
C ALA A 29 9.44 -6.53 -8.86
N SER A 30 10.47 -7.21 -8.32
CA SER A 30 11.71 -7.59 -9.02
C SER A 30 11.74 -9.06 -9.46
N ASP A 31 10.59 -9.75 -9.45
CA ASP A 31 10.44 -11.18 -9.77
C ASP A 31 11.33 -12.13 -8.95
N LYS A 32 11.75 -11.70 -7.75
CA LYS A 32 12.58 -12.47 -6.80
C LYS A 32 11.79 -12.98 -5.59
N GLY A 33 10.49 -12.71 -5.53
CA GLY A 33 9.63 -13.16 -4.43
C GLY A 33 9.39 -14.68 -4.45
N GLY A 34 9.58 -15.33 -3.31
CA GLY A 34 9.24 -16.73 -3.05
C GLY A 34 8.05 -16.88 -2.11
N MET A 35 7.64 -18.12 -1.81
CA MET A 35 6.48 -18.40 -0.93
C MET A 35 6.56 -17.71 0.43
N GLU A 36 7.77 -17.59 1.00
CA GLU A 36 8.01 -16.94 2.29
C GLU A 36 8.36 -15.44 2.18
N SER A 37 8.40 -14.88 0.98
CA SER A 37 8.75 -13.46 0.80
C SER A 37 7.56 -12.56 1.05
N ASP A 38 7.69 -11.57 1.93
CA ASP A 38 6.69 -10.54 2.19
C ASP A 38 6.33 -9.72 0.96
N VAL A 39 5.17 -9.06 0.99
CA VAL A 39 4.70 -8.18 -0.08
C VAL A 39 4.84 -6.73 0.34
N ASP A 40 5.77 -6.02 -0.28
CA ASP A 40 6.06 -4.61 0.04
C ASP A 40 5.21 -3.65 -0.80
N VAL A 41 4.35 -2.87 -0.15
CA VAL A 41 3.51 -1.85 -0.81
C VAL A 41 3.77 -0.48 -0.19
N ALA A 42 4.11 0.50 -1.03
CA ALA A 42 4.27 1.88 -0.61
C ALA A 42 3.05 2.69 -1.05
N VAL A 43 2.59 3.58 -0.18
CA VAL A 43 1.34 4.32 -0.34
C VAL A 43 1.58 5.81 -0.11
N TYR A 44 1.10 6.62 -1.04
CA TYR A 44 1.01 8.07 -0.90
C TYR A 44 -0.41 8.45 -0.53
N PHE A 45 -0.60 8.89 0.72
CA PHE A 45 -1.86 9.45 1.16
C PHE A 45 -2.10 10.84 0.56
N LYS A 46 -3.37 11.19 0.44
CA LYS A 46 -3.79 12.52 0.02
C LYS A 46 -3.51 13.51 1.15
N PRO A 47 -2.71 14.56 0.91
CA PRO A 47 -2.46 15.60 1.91
C PRO A 47 -3.77 16.17 2.45
N LYS A 48 -3.85 16.39 3.76
CA LYS A 48 -5.04 17.00 4.38
C LYS A 48 -5.15 18.48 3.99
N THR A 49 -4.01 19.09 3.69
CA THR A 49 -3.93 20.46 3.20
C THR A 49 -3.44 20.45 1.76
N GLY A 50 -3.95 21.33 0.88
CA GLY A 50 -3.49 21.45 -0.51
C GLY A 50 -2.07 22.04 -0.65
N ARG A 51 -1.21 21.85 0.35
CA ARG A 51 0.16 22.36 0.45
C ARG A 51 1.12 21.18 0.46
N LEU A 52 2.38 21.47 0.12
CA LEU A 52 3.45 20.50 0.28
C LEU A 52 3.60 20.20 1.78
N GLU A 53 3.31 18.97 2.18
CA GLU A 53 3.60 18.46 3.52
C GLU A 53 5.08 18.08 3.55
N TRP A 54 5.81 18.62 4.52
CA TRP A 54 7.09 18.05 4.91
C TRP A 54 6.79 16.80 5.74
N GLU A 55 7.72 15.84 5.82
CA GLU A 55 7.67 14.77 6.82
C GLU A 55 7.75 15.41 8.21
N ASP A 56 6.63 15.95 8.68
CA ASP A 56 6.41 16.28 10.06
C ASP A 56 6.34 14.94 10.77
N ALA A 57 7.25 14.70 11.71
CA ALA A 57 7.45 13.41 12.36
C ALA A 57 6.18 12.86 13.06
N ASP A 58 5.12 13.68 13.18
CA ASP A 58 3.84 13.37 13.83
C ASP A 58 2.64 13.29 12.88
N ALA A 59 2.83 13.42 11.55
CA ALA A 59 1.73 13.31 10.59
C ALA A 59 1.19 11.87 10.52
N ARG A 60 0.14 11.59 11.30
CA ARG A 60 -0.58 10.31 11.26
C ARG A 60 -1.79 10.39 10.34
N TYR A 61 -1.87 9.42 9.43
CA TYR A 61 -3.05 9.20 8.62
C TYR A 61 -3.92 8.14 9.31
N ASP A 62 -5.18 8.48 9.59
CA ASP A 62 -6.11 7.59 10.30
C ASP A 62 -6.27 6.24 9.59
N GLY A 63 -6.10 6.24 8.26
CA GLY A 63 -6.15 5.05 7.42
C GLY A 63 -4.92 4.14 7.48
N GLU A 64 -3.78 4.57 8.02
CA GLU A 64 -2.51 3.83 7.97
C GLU A 64 -2.59 2.49 8.71
N ALA A 65 -3.07 2.52 9.97
CA ALA A 65 -3.18 1.32 10.81
C ALA A 65 -4.20 0.30 10.27
N VAL A 66 -5.24 0.78 9.57
CA VAL A 66 -6.28 -0.06 8.97
C VAL A 66 -5.77 -0.68 7.67
N LEU A 67 -5.05 0.10 6.87
CA LEU A 67 -4.57 -0.30 5.55
C LEU A 67 -3.69 -1.55 5.61
N TRP A 68 -2.77 -1.62 6.59
CA TRP A 68 -1.91 -2.78 6.78
C TRP A 68 -2.72 -4.08 6.90
N ARG A 69 -3.68 -4.10 7.84
CA ARG A 69 -4.52 -5.28 8.11
C ARG A 69 -5.41 -5.66 6.94
N GLU A 70 -5.96 -4.67 6.24
CA GLU A 70 -6.81 -4.92 5.07
C GLU A 70 -6.01 -5.54 3.92
N ILE A 71 -4.77 -5.09 3.70
CA ILE A 71 -3.87 -5.64 2.67
C ILE A 71 -3.44 -7.07 3.02
N GLU A 72 -3.07 -7.33 4.28
CA GLU A 72 -2.78 -8.69 4.78
C GLU A 72 -3.94 -9.65 4.52
N GLY A 73 -5.16 -9.23 4.90
CA GLY A 73 -6.37 -10.01 4.68
C GLY A 73 -6.68 -10.26 3.21
N LEU A 74 -6.46 -9.27 2.33
CA LEU A 74 -6.63 -9.44 0.89
C LEU A 74 -5.62 -10.41 0.30
N LEU A 75 -4.36 -10.37 0.74
CA LEU A 75 -3.29 -11.24 0.25
C LEU A 75 -3.35 -12.65 0.86
N GLY A 76 -4.17 -12.87 1.88
CA GLY A 76 -4.27 -14.15 2.60
C GLY A 76 -2.98 -14.47 3.37
N ARG A 77 -2.35 -13.44 3.94
CA ARG A 77 -1.11 -13.55 4.72
C ARG A 77 -1.38 -12.99 6.11
N GLU A 78 -1.16 -13.81 7.15
CA GLU A 78 -1.27 -13.46 8.57
C GLU A 78 0.10 -13.53 9.24
#